data_AF-A0A7L1M4G8-F1
#
_entry.id   AF-A0A7L1M4G8-F1
#
_cell.length_a   1.000
_cell.length_b   1.000
_cell.length_c   1.000
_cell.angle_alpha   90.00
_cell.angle_beta   90.00
_cell.angle_gamma   90.00
#
_symmetry.space_group_name_H-M   'P 1'
#
loop_
_entity.id
_entity.type
_entity.pdbx_description
1 polymer ?
#
loop_
_entity_poly.entity_id
_entity_poly.type
_entity_poly.pdbx_seq_one_letter_code
_entity_poly.pdbx_strand_id
1 'polypeptide(L)'
;EPPETPKDFCCQTQDMETVTCTWREGETYLYGRNSPRYTLSDMSSQKILCEGNCSKQCSCSWNKRHQWIWNVTVTVENPLGKKTATDVFDVKHRMYPTAPLGLGGDCTDTEIILHWNYQNNEIELFCQTEVLHPDGKVELHNSSVLDSKRITVRGLQPYTDYRARVRCGAAKHFWRWSEWTKHLNIRTKEGTPSGKLDIWRDITPVLGGRNVTLFWKQTPSFQANGKNISYEVTWEKIENASKPENTSFSSVYNSTRIFIDNHSYRISIMAKNSVNFSLPSVLIISGATDNSRSIFSTEDLKEGQVNGTDDGIFISWEPRNIYDSYIIDWCNFPRLQPCDLQWKRFGPNTSSAVISSAAFGPGVRYKFRIYGSVANRASLLEKKIGYLRELPPYLDPIVRKIELTYNSVTLSWDSYPTNESEPGFVRGYHIYVSPIQGNCNLKGSKKYILS
;
A
#
# COMPACT_ATOMS: atom_id res chain seq x y z
N GLU A 1 51.20 18.03 32.77
CA GLU A 1 51.76 18.10 31.40
C GLU A 1 51.63 19.52 30.86
N PRO A 2 52.53 19.98 29.97
CA PRO A 2 52.34 21.24 29.25
C PRO A 2 50.99 21.24 28.53
N PRO A 3 50.35 22.40 28.31
CA PRO A 3 49.02 22.44 27.73
C PRO A 3 49.06 21.97 26.28
N GLU A 4 48.00 21.29 25.83
CA GLU A 4 47.84 20.96 24.41
C GLU A 4 47.44 22.19 23.60
N THR A 5 47.65 22.13 22.28
CA THR A 5 47.16 23.18 21.37
C THR A 5 45.63 23.15 21.33
N PRO A 6 44.92 24.30 21.43
CA PRO A 6 43.46 24.35 21.37
C PRO A 6 42.93 23.66 20.10
N LYS A 7 41.99 22.72 20.27
CA LYS A 7 41.43 21.93 19.18
C LYS A 7 40.18 22.62 18.62
N ASP A 8 39.93 22.44 17.32
CA ASP A 8 38.75 22.98 16.60
C ASP A 8 38.54 24.49 16.76
N PHE A 9 39.63 25.25 16.81
CA PHE A 9 39.54 26.71 16.84
C PHE A 9 38.93 27.24 15.55
N CYS A 10 37.74 27.84 15.65
CA CYS A 10 37.01 28.38 14.50
C CYS A 10 36.18 29.59 14.92
N CYS A 11 36.15 30.59 14.05
CA CYS A 11 35.37 31.81 14.24
C CYS A 11 34.20 31.89 13.26
N GLN A 12 33.07 32.41 13.75
CA GLN A 12 31.81 32.50 13.01
C GLN A 12 31.00 33.73 13.41
N THR A 13 30.04 34.11 12.58
CA THR A 13 29.07 35.17 12.89
C THR A 13 27.65 34.71 12.55
N GLN A 14 26.66 35.16 13.31
CA GLN A 14 25.24 34.84 13.09
C GLN A 14 24.43 36.04 12.62
N ASP A 15 24.96 37.26 12.76
CA ASP A 15 24.29 38.53 12.56
C ASP A 15 25.12 39.51 11.70
N MET A 16 26.32 39.11 11.27
CA MET A 16 27.30 39.96 10.60
C MET A 16 27.83 41.13 11.44
N GLU A 17 27.53 41.19 12.74
CA GLU A 17 28.02 42.25 13.65
C GLU A 17 28.90 41.68 14.76
N THR A 18 28.48 40.55 15.32
CA THR A 18 29.14 39.84 16.42
C THR A 18 29.91 38.65 15.86
N VAL A 19 31.20 38.61 16.14
CA VAL A 19 32.06 37.47 15.84
C VAL A 19 32.19 36.63 17.09
N THR A 20 31.96 35.33 16.96
CA THR A 20 32.12 34.35 18.02
C THR A 20 33.11 33.30 17.58
N CYS A 21 34.19 33.13 18.34
CA CYS A 21 35.11 32.02 18.17
C CYS A 21 34.87 30.96 19.23
N THR A 22 34.99 29.70 18.82
CA THR A 22 34.93 28.55 19.71
C THR A 22 36.18 27.69 19.55
N TRP A 23 36.56 27.00 20.63
CA TRP A 23 37.62 26.02 20.66
C TRP A 23 37.34 25.00 21.76
N ARG A 24 37.92 23.81 21.65
CA ARG A 24 37.87 22.77 22.68
C ARG A 24 39.12 22.77 23.52
N GLU A 25 38.91 22.57 24.82
CA GLU A 25 39.97 22.35 25.79
C GLU A 25 40.67 21.01 25.48
N GLY A 26 42.01 21.02 25.52
CA GLY A 26 42.82 19.81 25.47
C GLY A 26 42.93 19.13 26.83
N GLU A 27 43.41 17.89 26.88
CA GLU A 27 43.53 17.19 28.16
C GLU A 27 44.50 17.92 29.11
N THR A 28 44.05 18.16 30.35
CA THR A 28 44.83 18.82 31.38
C THR A 28 44.52 18.22 32.75
N TYR A 29 45.57 17.97 33.53
CA TYR A 29 45.48 17.42 34.90
C TYR A 29 45.76 18.48 35.97
N LEU A 30 45.79 19.77 35.59
CA LEU A 30 46.07 20.89 36.48
C LEU A 30 44.79 21.65 36.83
N TYR A 31 44.54 21.83 38.14
CA TYR A 31 43.31 22.42 38.67
C TYR A 31 43.58 23.65 39.56
N GLY A 32 42.52 24.40 39.84
CA GLY A 32 42.60 25.58 40.71
C GLY A 32 43.44 26.70 40.10
N ARG A 33 44.39 27.25 40.88
CA ARG A 33 45.26 28.35 40.45
C ARG A 33 46.21 27.97 39.30
N ASN A 34 46.44 26.68 39.09
CA ASN A 34 47.32 26.14 38.05
C ASN A 34 46.56 25.70 36.79
N SER A 35 45.25 25.93 36.75
CA SER A 35 44.43 25.62 35.57
C SER A 35 44.88 26.43 34.35
N PRO A 36 44.74 25.86 33.13
CA PRO A 36 45.11 26.56 31.92
C PRO A 36 44.24 27.80 31.72
N ARG A 37 44.91 28.93 31.47
CA ARG A 37 44.26 30.21 31.19
C ARG A 37 44.25 30.46 29.70
N TYR A 38 43.10 30.87 29.17
CA TYR A 38 42.91 31.15 27.76
C TYR A 38 42.83 32.65 27.53
N THR A 39 43.60 33.13 26.56
CA THR A 39 43.59 34.52 26.10
C THR A 39 43.41 34.54 24.59
N LEU A 40 42.35 35.19 24.11
CA LEU A 40 42.12 35.43 22.69
C LEU A 40 42.53 36.87 22.36
N SER A 41 43.43 37.05 21.39
CA SER A 41 43.91 38.36 20.96
C SER A 41 43.82 38.54 19.44
N ASP A 42 43.55 39.77 19.01
CA ASP A 42 43.72 40.17 17.62
C ASP A 42 45.18 40.58 17.38
N MET A 43 45.84 39.86 16.47
CA MET A 43 47.24 40.10 16.12
C MET A 43 47.43 41.39 15.33
N SER A 44 46.38 41.86 14.65
CA SER A 44 46.44 43.08 13.84
C SER A 44 46.51 44.34 14.71
N SER A 45 45.76 44.35 15.81
CA SER A 45 45.66 45.49 16.73
C SER A 45 46.38 45.27 18.07
N GLN A 46 46.98 44.09 18.29
CA GLN A 46 47.59 43.65 19.55
C GLN A 46 46.64 43.76 20.76
N LYS A 47 45.32 43.69 20.51
CA LYS A 47 44.30 43.86 21.54
C LYS A 47 43.81 42.51 22.04
N ILE A 48 43.70 42.39 23.37
CA ILE A 48 43.04 41.25 24.02
C ILE A 48 41.52 41.40 23.86
N LEU A 49 40.88 40.37 23.29
CA LEU A 49 39.44 40.30 23.05
C LEU A 49 38.71 39.64 24.22
N CYS A 50 39.22 38.48 24.64
CA CYS A 50 38.70 37.76 25.81
C CYS A 50 39.85 37.14 26.59
N GLU A 51 39.64 37.00 27.89
CA GLU A 51 40.57 36.34 28.78
C GLU A 51 39.81 35.64 29.92
N GLY A 52 40.18 34.40 30.21
CA GLY A 52 39.57 33.67 31.32
C GLY A 52 39.81 32.16 31.26
N ASN A 53 39.18 31.47 32.20
CA ASN A 53 39.13 30.02 32.23
C ASN A 53 37.83 29.55 31.58
N CYS A 54 37.86 28.41 30.93
CA CYS A 54 36.69 27.77 30.33
C CYS A 54 36.69 26.27 30.64
N SER A 55 35.58 25.59 30.39
CA SER A 55 35.43 24.16 30.61
C SER A 55 34.98 23.47 29.32
N LYS A 56 35.68 22.41 28.90
CA LYS A 56 35.39 21.55 27.71
C LYS A 56 35.21 22.27 26.36
N GLN A 57 34.22 23.15 26.23
CA GLN A 57 33.91 23.99 25.06
C GLN A 57 34.03 25.47 25.46
N CYS A 58 34.99 26.16 24.86
CA CYS A 58 35.28 27.56 25.14
C CYS A 58 34.70 28.44 24.04
N SER A 59 34.24 29.64 24.40
CA SER A 59 33.71 30.62 23.45
C SER A 59 34.08 32.04 23.83
N CYS A 60 34.40 32.87 22.84
CA CYS A 60 34.60 34.31 23.00
C CYS A 60 33.85 35.05 21.90
N SER A 61 33.10 36.09 22.28
CA SER A 61 32.32 36.91 21.34
C SER A 61 32.69 38.38 21.46
N TRP A 62 32.81 39.07 20.32
CA TRP A 62 33.06 40.51 20.27
C TRP A 62 32.41 41.15 19.04
N ASN A 63 32.21 42.46 19.09
CA ASN A 63 31.66 43.21 17.96
C ASN A 63 32.77 43.55 16.95
N LYS A 64 32.55 43.27 15.66
CA LYS A 64 33.52 43.50 14.58
C LYS A 64 33.82 44.98 14.33
N ARG A 65 32.89 45.87 14.73
CA ARG A 65 32.86 47.29 14.38
C ARG A 65 33.00 47.49 12.86
N HIS A 66 34.06 48.16 12.42
CA HIS A 66 34.34 48.43 11.00
C HIS A 66 35.31 47.41 10.37
N GLN A 67 35.83 46.44 11.14
CA GLN A 67 36.83 45.49 10.69
C GLN A 67 36.19 44.21 10.17
N TRP A 68 36.49 43.87 8.91
CA TRP A 68 35.97 42.68 8.23
C TRP A 68 36.95 41.51 8.25
N ILE A 69 38.25 41.79 8.16
CA ILE A 69 39.30 40.78 8.16
C ILE A 69 39.92 40.71 9.56
N TRP A 70 39.91 39.53 10.15
CA TRP A 70 40.45 39.27 11.48
C TRP A 70 41.60 38.28 11.40
N ASN A 71 42.63 38.52 12.21
CA ASN A 71 43.73 37.60 12.44
C ASN A 71 43.82 37.40 13.95
N VAL A 72 43.15 36.36 14.44
CA VAL A 72 43.01 36.11 15.87
C VAL A 72 43.83 34.90 16.28
N THR A 73 44.46 35.00 17.44
CA THR A 73 45.22 33.90 18.04
C THR A 73 44.67 33.61 19.42
N VAL A 74 44.24 32.38 19.64
CA VAL A 74 43.94 31.86 20.97
C VAL A 74 45.20 31.28 21.57
N THR A 75 45.48 31.68 22.80
CA THR A 75 46.65 31.31 23.56
C THR A 75 46.21 30.59 24.82
N VAL A 76 46.77 29.41 25.08
CA VAL A 76 46.58 28.66 26.33
C VAL A 76 47.90 28.60 27.08
N GLU A 77 47.85 28.95 28.36
CA GLU A 77 49.03 29.05 29.22
C GLU A 77 48.78 28.42 30.58
N ASN A 78 49.73 27.61 31.05
CA ASN A 78 49.79 27.08 32.40
C ASN A 78 51.25 27.16 32.92
N PRO A 79 51.54 26.85 34.19
CA PRO A 79 52.90 26.95 34.75
C PRO A 79 53.98 26.10 34.02
N LEU A 80 53.57 25.14 33.19
CA LEU A 80 54.45 24.21 32.47
C LEU A 80 54.68 24.63 31.00
N GLY A 81 53.96 25.62 30.47
CA GLY A 81 54.19 26.12 29.13
C GLY A 81 53.01 26.82 28.48
N LYS A 82 53.19 27.14 27.20
CA LYS A 82 52.26 27.93 26.39
C LYS A 82 52.09 27.32 25.00
N LYS A 83 50.85 27.29 24.50
CA LYS A 83 50.50 26.88 23.14
C LYS A 83 49.50 27.86 22.53
N THR A 84 49.45 27.90 21.20
CA THR A 84 48.63 28.86 20.45
C THR A 84 48.00 28.22 19.23
N ALA A 85 46.81 28.69 18.85
CA ALA A 85 46.17 28.41 17.57
C ALA A 85 45.69 29.72 16.95
N THR A 86 45.82 29.85 15.63
CA THR A 86 45.54 31.10 14.90
C THR A 86 44.51 30.83 13.79
N ASP A 87 43.61 31.78 13.56
CA ASP A 87 42.62 31.76 12.48
C ASP A 87 42.59 33.14 11.81
N VAL A 88 42.63 33.14 10.48
CA VAL A 88 42.56 34.35 9.64
C VAL A 88 41.33 34.22 8.76
N PHE A 89 40.41 35.18 8.86
CA PHE A 89 39.14 35.08 8.15
C PHE A 89 38.55 36.45 7.81
N ASP A 90 37.76 36.47 6.74
CA ASP A 90 36.79 37.53 6.45
C ASP A 90 35.45 37.16 7.09
N VAL A 91 34.90 38.05 7.92
CA VAL A 91 33.59 37.89 8.57
C VAL A 91 32.50 37.59 7.55
N LYS A 92 32.57 38.17 6.35
CA LYS A 92 31.59 37.90 5.28
C LYS A 92 31.52 36.41 4.97
N HIS A 93 32.64 35.71 4.93
CA HIS A 93 32.69 34.31 4.54
C HIS A 93 32.53 33.34 5.72
N ARG A 94 32.14 33.84 6.89
CA ARG A 94 31.97 33.05 8.13
C ARG A 94 30.55 33.13 8.69
N MET A 95 29.58 33.28 7.79
CA MET A 95 28.18 33.40 8.14
C MET A 95 27.54 32.04 8.48
N TYR A 96 27.05 31.90 9.70
CA TYR A 96 26.31 30.75 10.21
C TYR A 96 25.00 31.23 10.85
N PRO A 97 23.91 31.25 10.08
CA PRO A 97 22.63 31.71 10.59
C PRO A 97 22.15 30.81 11.76
N THR A 98 21.49 31.38 12.78
CA THR A 98 20.68 30.64 13.76
C THR A 98 19.61 29.76 13.10
N ALA A 99 19.06 28.77 13.82
CA ALA A 99 17.94 27.99 13.30
C ALA A 99 16.66 28.84 13.22
N PRO A 100 15.77 28.61 12.24
CA PRO A 100 14.45 29.25 12.20
C PRO A 100 13.66 29.04 13.50
N LEU A 101 12.87 30.04 13.86
CA LEU A 101 12.12 30.08 15.12
C LEU A 101 10.62 29.92 14.85
N GLY A 102 9.93 29.24 15.76
CA GLY A 102 8.48 29.13 15.74
C GLY A 102 7.93 28.48 14.46
N LEU A 103 8.47 27.32 14.07
CA LEU A 103 7.94 26.55 12.93
C LEU A 103 6.48 26.16 13.21
N GLY A 104 5.58 26.79 12.47
CA GLY A 104 4.16 26.45 12.42
C GLY A 104 3.79 25.88 11.06
N GLY A 105 2.62 25.26 11.00
CA GLY A 105 2.14 24.63 9.79
C GLY A 105 0.63 24.57 9.73
N ASP A 106 0.09 25.00 8.60
CA ASP A 106 -1.30 24.77 8.21
C ASP A 106 -1.34 23.70 7.12
N CYS A 107 -2.49 23.06 6.92
CA CYS A 107 -2.65 22.05 5.89
C CYS A 107 -4.03 22.07 5.23
N THR A 108 -4.04 21.62 3.98
CA THR A 108 -5.21 21.16 3.25
C THR A 108 -5.19 19.63 3.21
N ASP A 109 -6.02 19.02 2.37
CA ASP A 109 -5.98 17.58 2.10
C ASP A 109 -4.70 17.14 1.36
N THR A 110 -4.14 18.01 0.52
CA THR A 110 -3.01 17.65 -0.37
C THR A 110 -1.78 18.55 -0.23
N GLU A 111 -1.84 19.54 0.66
CA GLU A 111 -0.78 20.54 0.82
C GLU A 111 -0.49 20.82 2.29
N ILE A 112 0.79 21.07 2.58
CA ILE A 112 1.26 21.61 3.85
C ILE A 112 1.88 22.98 3.59
N ILE A 113 1.46 23.98 4.37
CA ILE A 113 1.98 25.34 4.33
C ILE A 113 2.75 25.56 5.63
N LEU A 114 4.08 25.52 5.55
CA LEU A 114 4.93 25.81 6.68
C LEU A 114 5.26 27.29 6.73
N HIS A 115 5.29 27.84 7.93
CA HIS A 115 5.68 29.21 8.19
C HIS A 115 6.63 29.25 9.39
N TRP A 116 7.61 30.13 9.35
CA TRP A 116 8.58 30.32 10.42
C TRP A 116 8.96 31.79 10.54
N ASN A 117 9.68 32.13 11.59
CA ASN A 117 10.29 33.44 11.73
C ASN A 117 11.80 33.32 11.95
N TYR A 118 12.47 34.46 11.95
CA TYR A 118 13.90 34.56 12.11
C TYR A 118 14.28 35.76 12.97
N GLN A 119 15.40 35.68 13.69
CA GLN A 119 15.83 36.74 14.60
C GLN A 119 16.34 37.98 13.87
N ASN A 120 17.15 37.79 12.82
CA ASN A 120 17.73 38.88 12.03
C ASN A 120 17.09 38.93 10.63
N ASN A 121 16.39 40.03 10.33
CA ASN A 121 15.74 40.25 9.03
C ASN A 121 16.60 41.02 8.03
N GLU A 122 17.81 41.44 8.42
CA GLU A 122 18.70 42.24 7.55
C GLU A 122 19.55 41.35 6.63
N ILE A 123 19.53 40.04 6.85
CA ILE A 123 20.30 39.07 6.07
C ILE A 123 19.35 38.34 5.12
N GLU A 124 19.68 38.37 3.84
CA GLU A 124 19.01 37.56 2.82
C GLU A 124 19.31 36.07 3.04
N LEU A 125 18.29 35.29 3.34
CA LEU A 125 18.36 33.85 3.58
C LEU A 125 17.65 33.07 2.47
N PHE A 126 18.16 31.87 2.18
CA PHE A 126 17.42 30.84 1.48
C PHE A 126 17.25 29.65 2.41
N CYS A 127 16.09 29.00 2.36
CA CYS A 127 15.73 27.95 3.29
C CYS A 127 15.46 26.63 2.57
N GLN A 128 15.75 25.55 3.27
CA GLN A 128 15.48 24.20 2.84
C GLN A 128 14.56 23.54 3.85
N THR A 129 13.50 22.95 3.33
CA THR A 129 12.51 22.18 4.08
C THR A 129 12.74 20.71 3.80
N GLU A 130 12.71 19.91 4.86
CA GLU A 130 12.67 18.46 4.79
C GLU A 130 11.28 17.99 5.22
N VAL A 131 10.67 17.12 4.42
CA VAL A 131 9.41 16.44 4.73
C VAL A 131 9.65 14.94 4.72
N LEU A 132 9.38 14.32 5.86
CA LEU A 132 9.46 12.88 6.05
C LEU A 132 8.06 12.28 5.95
N HIS A 133 7.93 11.34 5.01
CA HIS A 133 6.73 10.57 4.72
C HIS A 133 6.57 9.38 5.69
N PRO A 134 5.36 8.82 5.85
CA PRO A 134 5.13 7.65 6.72
C PRO A 134 5.92 6.40 6.34
N ASP A 135 6.20 6.22 5.06
CA ASP A 135 6.98 5.10 4.51
C ASP A 135 8.49 5.25 4.72
N GLY A 136 8.93 6.37 5.32
CA GLY A 136 10.33 6.71 5.54
C GLY A 136 10.97 7.49 4.40
N LYS A 137 10.25 7.77 3.30
CA LYS A 137 10.76 8.60 2.21
C LYS A 137 10.97 10.03 2.68
N VAL A 138 12.10 10.62 2.29
CA VAL A 138 12.44 12.02 2.60
C VAL A 138 12.40 12.86 1.33
N GLU A 139 11.70 13.98 1.39
CA GLU A 139 11.65 14.98 0.32
C GLU A 139 12.23 16.31 0.80
N LEU A 140 13.07 16.91 -0.05
CA LEU A 140 13.70 18.20 0.22
C LEU A 140 13.12 19.26 -0.73
N HIS A 141 12.67 20.36 -0.16
CA HIS A 141 12.13 21.51 -0.89
C HIS A 141 12.95 22.75 -0.57
N ASN A 142 13.55 23.35 -1.59
CA ASN A 142 14.26 24.61 -1.45
C ASN A 142 13.28 25.78 -1.66
N SER A 143 13.45 26.86 -0.90
CA SER A 143 12.70 28.10 -1.09
C SER A 143 12.99 28.67 -2.47
N SER A 144 11.96 28.89 -3.29
CA SER A 144 12.07 29.53 -4.61
C SER A 144 12.29 31.03 -4.53
N VAL A 145 11.91 31.65 -3.41
CA VAL A 145 12.00 33.09 -3.17
C VAL A 145 12.95 33.33 -1.99
N LEU A 146 13.95 34.19 -2.20
CA LEU A 146 14.85 34.69 -1.16
C LEU A 146 14.02 35.38 -0.06
N ASP A 147 14.37 35.16 1.20
CA ASP A 147 13.66 35.64 2.39
C ASP A 147 12.22 35.15 2.55
N SER A 148 11.82 34.12 1.81
CA SER A 148 10.52 33.50 2.05
C SER A 148 10.51 32.81 3.41
N LYS A 149 9.71 33.36 4.32
CA LYS A 149 9.39 32.79 5.64
C LYS A 149 8.27 31.75 5.59
N ARG A 150 7.89 31.34 4.38
CA ARG A 150 6.80 30.42 4.10
C ARG A 150 7.16 29.50 2.95
N ILE A 151 6.70 28.26 3.00
CA ILE A 151 6.80 27.32 1.88
C ILE A 151 5.55 26.44 1.82
N THR A 152 5.10 26.16 0.60
CA THR A 152 3.97 25.25 0.36
C THR A 152 4.50 23.98 -0.27
N VAL A 153 4.34 22.87 0.44
CA VAL A 153 4.62 21.52 -0.05
C VAL A 153 3.30 20.96 -0.59
N ARG A 154 3.29 20.54 -1.85
CA ARG A 154 2.09 20.09 -2.58
C ARG A 154 2.22 18.63 -2.99
N GLY A 155 1.09 18.02 -3.38
CA GLY A 155 1.06 16.65 -3.88
C GLY A 155 1.16 15.60 -2.77
N LEU A 156 0.75 15.96 -1.56
CA LEU A 156 0.75 15.07 -0.41
C LEU A 156 -0.53 14.22 -0.40
N GLN A 157 -0.43 13.03 0.20
CA GLN A 157 -1.56 12.16 0.43
C GLN A 157 -2.51 12.74 1.49
N PRO A 158 -3.84 12.76 1.26
CA PRO A 158 -4.83 13.10 2.28
C PRO A 158 -4.81 12.22 3.51
N TYR A 159 -5.24 12.78 4.63
CA TYR A 159 -5.33 12.12 5.93
C TYR A 159 -4.07 11.35 6.34
N THR A 160 -2.90 11.94 6.10
CA THR A 160 -1.60 11.29 6.29
C THR A 160 -0.70 12.12 7.21
N ASP A 161 0.01 11.47 8.14
CA ASP A 161 0.93 12.11 9.07
C ASP A 161 2.30 12.34 8.43
N TYR A 162 2.75 13.58 8.45
CA TYR A 162 4.07 14.00 7.98
C TYR A 162 4.88 14.62 9.11
N ARG A 163 6.21 14.57 8.97
CA ARG A 163 7.12 15.29 9.85
C ARG A 163 7.96 16.26 9.04
N ALA A 164 7.87 17.54 9.34
CA ALA A 164 8.57 18.58 8.61
C ALA A 164 9.57 19.32 9.50
N ARG A 165 10.69 19.75 8.92
CA ARG A 165 11.65 20.66 9.57
C ARG A 165 12.31 21.57 8.54
N VAL A 166 12.82 22.71 8.99
CA VAL A 166 13.40 23.73 8.13
C VAL A 166 14.80 24.10 8.63
N ARG A 167 15.70 24.44 7.70
CA ARG A 167 16.99 25.10 7.98
C ARG A 167 17.23 26.18 6.94
N CYS A 168 18.06 27.16 7.25
CA CYS A 168 18.36 28.25 6.32
C CYS A 168 19.87 28.51 6.18
N GLY A 169 20.27 29.09 5.07
CA GLY A 169 21.63 29.51 4.77
C GLY A 169 21.64 30.95 4.25
N ALA A 170 22.75 31.65 4.44
CA ALA A 170 22.92 33.01 3.92
C ALA A 170 23.07 32.97 2.39
N ALA A 171 22.30 33.79 1.67
CA ALA A 171 22.25 33.75 0.21
C ALA A 171 23.51 34.30 -0.47
N LYS A 172 24.02 35.45 -0.01
CA LYS A 172 25.18 36.12 -0.63
C LYS A 172 26.53 35.61 -0.13
N HIS A 173 26.57 35.12 1.11
CA HIS A 173 27.81 34.65 1.73
C HIS A 173 27.59 33.31 2.43
N PHE A 174 27.16 32.32 1.66
CA PHE A 174 26.95 30.98 2.17
C PHE A 174 28.26 30.38 2.67
N TRP A 175 28.28 29.95 3.93
CA TRP A 175 29.38 29.15 4.48
C TRP A 175 28.87 27.82 5.02
N ARG A 176 27.82 27.85 5.85
CA ARG A 176 27.17 26.66 6.38
C ARG A 176 25.68 26.90 6.61
N TRP A 177 24.92 25.83 6.54
CA TRP A 177 23.51 25.80 6.94
C TRP A 177 23.36 26.03 8.43
N SER A 178 22.25 26.65 8.85
CA SER A 178 21.81 26.63 10.24
C SER A 178 21.56 25.21 10.74
N GLU A 179 21.47 25.03 12.05
CA GLU A 179 20.80 23.86 12.60
C GLU A 179 19.37 23.74 12.08
N TRP A 180 18.88 22.51 12.03
CA TRP A 180 17.48 22.24 11.74
C TRP A 180 16.57 22.68 12.89
N THR A 181 15.35 23.11 12.55
CA THR A 181 14.29 23.19 13.56
C THR A 181 13.95 21.81 14.12
N LYS A 182 13.30 21.79 15.29
CA LYS A 182 12.61 20.58 15.76
C LYS A 182 11.57 20.15 14.71
N HIS A 183 11.31 18.85 14.64
CA HIS A 183 10.27 18.33 13.76
C HIS A 183 8.89 18.85 14.19
N LEU A 184 8.14 19.35 13.21
CA LEU A 184 6.72 19.61 13.31
C LEU A 184 5.98 18.38 12.77
N ASN A 185 5.19 17.74 13.63
CA ASN A 185 4.28 16.69 13.20
C ASN A 185 2.99 17.34 12.71
N ILE A 186 2.57 17.04 11.50
CA ILE A 186 1.35 17.60 10.91
C ILE A 186 0.63 16.54 10.08
N ARG A 187 -0.68 16.45 10.25
CA ARG A 187 -1.55 15.54 9.47
C ARG A 187 -2.33 16.35 8.45
N THR A 188 -2.27 15.96 7.18
CA THR A 188 -3.14 16.54 6.14
C THR A 188 -4.62 16.28 6.45
N LYS A 189 -5.50 17.16 5.98
CA LYS A 189 -6.95 17.02 6.21
C LYS A 189 -7.51 15.80 5.47
N GLU A 190 -8.71 15.38 5.85
CA GLU A 190 -9.44 14.38 5.08
C GLU A 190 -9.69 14.91 3.65
N GLY A 191 -9.62 14.02 2.68
CA GLY A 191 -9.92 14.27 1.27
C GLY A 191 -10.92 13.25 0.75
N THR A 192 -11.42 13.43 -0.47
CA THR A 192 -12.38 12.49 -1.08
C THR A 192 -11.75 11.09 -1.22
N PRO A 193 -12.47 9.99 -0.89
CA PRO A 193 -11.94 8.64 -1.11
C PRO A 193 -11.62 8.42 -2.58
N SER A 194 -10.49 7.77 -2.86
CA SER A 194 -9.98 7.59 -4.21
C SER A 194 -9.65 6.13 -4.51
N GLY A 195 -9.51 5.82 -5.80
CA GLY A 195 -9.47 4.43 -6.30
C GLY A 195 -10.85 3.84 -6.58
N LYS A 196 -10.88 2.61 -7.08
CA LYS A 196 -12.12 1.88 -7.44
C LYS A 196 -12.41 0.75 -6.46
N LEU A 197 -13.69 0.42 -6.31
CA LEU A 197 -14.11 -0.82 -5.67
C LEU A 197 -14.18 -1.91 -6.73
N ASP A 198 -13.72 -3.12 -6.39
CA ASP A 198 -13.97 -4.30 -7.21
C ASP A 198 -15.31 -4.88 -6.77
N ILE A 199 -16.30 -4.80 -7.65
CA ILE A 199 -17.68 -5.20 -7.37
C ILE A 199 -18.07 -6.43 -8.19
N TRP A 200 -18.89 -7.31 -7.64
CA TRP A 200 -19.43 -8.47 -8.35
C TRP A 200 -20.85 -8.80 -7.89
N ARG A 201 -21.45 -9.81 -8.52
CA ARG A 201 -22.84 -10.19 -8.27
C ARG A 201 -23.10 -11.67 -8.41
N ASP A 202 -24.11 -12.15 -7.70
CA ASP A 202 -24.79 -13.42 -7.96
C ASP A 202 -26.29 -13.15 -8.15
N ILE A 203 -26.87 -13.71 -9.21
CA ILE A 203 -28.24 -13.45 -9.64
C ILE A 203 -29.04 -14.74 -9.50
N THR A 204 -30.08 -14.70 -8.68
CA THR A 204 -31.04 -15.79 -8.51
C THR A 204 -32.40 -15.36 -9.05
N PRO A 205 -32.89 -15.98 -10.15
CA PRO A 205 -34.24 -15.77 -10.63
C PRO A 205 -35.28 -16.14 -9.55
N VAL A 206 -36.30 -15.33 -9.40
CA VAL A 206 -37.42 -15.57 -8.46
C VAL A 206 -38.74 -15.21 -9.14
N LEU A 207 -39.86 -15.64 -8.56
CA LEU A 207 -41.18 -15.24 -9.06
C LEU A 207 -41.30 -13.71 -9.05
N GLY A 208 -41.60 -13.12 -10.20
CA GLY A 208 -41.78 -11.67 -10.37
C GLY A 208 -40.50 -10.86 -10.57
N GLY A 209 -39.31 -11.45 -10.56
CA GLY A 209 -38.07 -10.70 -10.76
C GLY A 209 -36.80 -11.50 -10.46
N ARG A 210 -35.79 -10.81 -9.95
CA ARG A 210 -34.46 -11.37 -9.67
C ARG A 210 -33.93 -10.86 -8.35
N ASN A 211 -33.46 -11.77 -7.51
CA ASN A 211 -32.65 -11.44 -6.34
C ASN A 211 -31.19 -11.30 -6.78
N VAL A 212 -30.61 -10.14 -6.51
CA VAL A 212 -29.21 -9.84 -6.83
C VAL A 212 -28.46 -9.69 -5.52
N THR A 213 -27.55 -10.61 -5.26
CA THR A 213 -26.58 -10.45 -4.17
C THR A 213 -25.36 -9.74 -4.73
N LEU A 214 -25.10 -8.52 -4.24
CA LEU A 214 -23.98 -7.68 -4.61
C LEU A 214 -22.83 -7.90 -3.63
N PHE A 215 -21.61 -7.92 -4.16
CA PHE A 215 -20.38 -8.04 -3.39
C PHE A 215 -19.42 -6.92 -3.79
N TRP A 216 -18.62 -6.42 -2.86
CA TRP A 216 -17.58 -5.44 -3.14
C TRP A 216 -16.38 -5.62 -2.24
N LYS A 217 -15.20 -5.29 -2.76
CA LYS A 217 -13.94 -5.23 -2.00
C LYS A 217 -13.11 -4.03 -2.46
N GLN A 218 -12.29 -3.52 -1.55
CA GLN A 218 -11.35 -2.44 -1.86
C GLN A 218 -10.23 -2.99 -2.75
N THR A 219 -9.89 -2.26 -3.80
CA THR A 219 -8.71 -2.60 -4.62
C THR A 219 -7.43 -2.20 -3.89
N PRO A 220 -6.26 -2.76 -4.25
CA PRO A 220 -4.98 -2.36 -3.64
C PRO A 220 -4.67 -0.85 -3.78
N SER A 221 -5.19 -0.21 -4.84
CA SER A 221 -5.06 1.23 -5.09
C SER A 221 -6.12 2.08 -4.38
N PHE A 222 -7.04 1.47 -3.63
CA PHE A 222 -8.09 2.20 -2.94
C PHE A 222 -7.51 2.94 -1.72
N GLN A 223 -7.86 4.21 -1.59
CA GLN A 223 -7.44 5.05 -0.47
C GLN A 223 -8.67 5.72 0.15
N ALA A 224 -8.90 5.44 1.42
CA ALA A 224 -10.03 5.98 2.18
C ALA A 224 -9.96 7.51 2.33
N ASN A 225 -8.73 8.07 2.35
CA ASN A 225 -8.46 9.51 2.50
C ASN A 225 -9.17 10.16 3.71
N GLY A 226 -9.46 9.37 4.74
CA GLY A 226 -10.16 9.81 5.93
C GLY A 226 -10.20 8.73 7.01
N LYS A 227 -10.73 9.08 8.18
CA LYS A 227 -10.74 8.18 9.34
C LYS A 227 -11.55 6.91 9.12
N ASN A 228 -12.76 7.07 8.60
CA ASN A 228 -13.73 6.00 8.40
C ASN A 228 -14.38 6.16 7.03
N ILE A 229 -14.83 5.04 6.46
CA ILE A 229 -15.66 5.03 5.25
C ILE A 229 -16.97 4.28 5.49
N SER A 230 -17.97 4.57 4.67
CA SER A 230 -19.18 3.78 4.47
C SER A 230 -19.38 3.51 2.98
N TYR A 231 -20.29 2.62 2.62
CA TYR A 231 -20.61 2.33 1.23
C TYR A 231 -22.05 2.74 0.93
N GLU A 232 -22.26 3.42 -0.19
CA GLU A 232 -23.59 3.70 -0.72
C GLU A 232 -23.81 2.86 -1.97
N VAL A 233 -24.86 2.05 -1.93
CA VAL A 233 -25.30 1.20 -3.04
C VAL A 233 -26.55 1.83 -3.62
N THR A 234 -26.50 2.14 -4.92
CA THR A 234 -27.64 2.68 -5.66
C THR A 234 -27.97 1.78 -6.85
N TRP A 235 -29.26 1.62 -7.14
CA TRP A 235 -29.72 0.90 -8.32
C TRP A 235 -30.87 1.65 -8.99
N GLU A 236 -30.79 1.72 -10.31
CA GLU A 236 -31.74 2.45 -11.15
C GLU A 236 -32.08 1.64 -12.40
N LYS A 237 -33.34 1.71 -12.80
CA LYS A 237 -33.81 1.09 -14.04
C LYS A 237 -33.33 1.93 -15.23
N ILE A 238 -32.81 1.28 -16.28
CA ILE A 238 -32.19 1.98 -17.42
C ILE A 238 -33.25 2.51 -18.41
N GLU A 239 -34.29 1.73 -18.68
CA GLU A 239 -35.25 2.03 -19.76
C GLU A 239 -36.36 2.99 -19.35
N ASN A 240 -36.72 2.99 -18.07
CA ASN A 240 -37.70 3.91 -17.50
C ASN A 240 -36.94 4.76 -16.48
N ALA A 241 -37.02 6.08 -16.57
CA ALA A 241 -36.41 7.03 -15.63
C ALA A 241 -37.08 6.99 -14.23
N SER A 242 -37.20 5.79 -13.65
CA SER A 242 -37.64 5.58 -12.29
C SER A 242 -36.63 6.21 -11.35
N LYS A 243 -37.12 6.77 -10.24
CA LYS A 243 -36.25 7.31 -9.19
C LYS A 243 -35.26 6.22 -8.73
N PRO A 244 -33.95 6.52 -8.64
CA PRO A 244 -32.98 5.57 -8.14
C PRO A 244 -33.31 5.21 -6.68
N GLU A 245 -33.16 3.95 -6.36
CA GLU A 245 -33.19 3.46 -4.99
C GLU A 245 -31.76 3.41 -4.45
N ASN A 246 -31.61 3.63 -3.14
CA ASN A 246 -30.30 3.58 -2.50
C ASN A 246 -30.38 3.02 -1.08
N THR A 247 -29.25 2.54 -0.60
CA THR A 247 -29.07 2.17 0.79
C THR A 247 -27.60 2.33 1.18
N SER A 248 -27.36 2.57 2.46
CA SER A 248 -26.03 2.84 3.00
C SER A 248 -25.60 1.76 3.98
N PHE A 249 -24.33 1.38 3.90
CA PHE A 249 -23.73 0.34 4.72
C PHE A 249 -22.47 0.84 5.43
N SER A 250 -22.27 0.38 6.66
CA SER A 250 -21.00 0.53 7.38
C SER A 250 -19.85 -0.16 6.63
N SER A 251 -18.61 0.26 6.89
CA SER A 251 -17.39 -0.35 6.33
C SER A 251 -17.23 -1.84 6.62
N VAL A 252 -17.92 -2.37 7.64
CA VAL A 252 -17.87 -3.79 8.03
C VAL A 252 -18.57 -4.68 7.00
N TYR A 253 -19.53 -4.14 6.24
CA TYR A 253 -20.25 -4.90 5.22
C TYR A 253 -19.54 -4.85 3.87
N ASN A 254 -19.51 -6.00 3.21
CA ASN A 254 -18.93 -6.20 1.88
C ASN A 254 -19.93 -6.81 0.89
N SER A 255 -21.18 -7.02 1.32
CA SER A 255 -22.24 -7.59 0.51
C SER A 255 -23.63 -7.13 0.94
N THR A 256 -24.56 -7.16 0.01
CA THR A 256 -25.98 -6.93 0.27
C THR A 256 -26.84 -7.66 -0.76
N ARG A 257 -28.13 -7.85 -0.46
CA ARG A 257 -29.10 -8.40 -1.40
C ARG A 257 -30.16 -7.36 -1.72
N ILE A 258 -30.39 -7.16 -3.01
CA ILE A 258 -31.47 -6.32 -3.54
C ILE A 258 -32.40 -7.16 -4.41
N PHE A 259 -33.63 -6.70 -4.56
CA PHE A 259 -34.61 -7.25 -5.50
C PHE A 259 -34.76 -6.28 -6.67
N ILE A 260 -34.73 -6.80 -7.89
CA ILE A 260 -34.99 -6.03 -9.11
C ILE A 260 -36.02 -6.77 -9.98
N ASP A 261 -36.79 -6.02 -10.76
CA ASP A 261 -37.69 -6.61 -11.75
C ASP A 261 -36.91 -7.21 -12.95
N ASN A 262 -37.59 -7.61 -14.02
CA ASN A 262 -36.97 -8.25 -15.18
C ASN A 262 -36.34 -7.28 -16.22
N HIS A 263 -36.30 -5.98 -15.98
CA HIS A 263 -35.73 -4.98 -16.90
C HIS A 263 -34.23 -4.77 -16.68
N SER A 264 -33.60 -3.96 -17.52
CA SER A 264 -32.19 -3.60 -17.33
C SER A 264 -32.00 -2.63 -16.15
N TYR A 265 -31.03 -2.93 -15.28
CA TYR A 265 -30.65 -2.07 -14.15
C TYR A 265 -29.18 -1.66 -14.19
N ARG A 266 -28.92 -0.41 -13.84
CA ARG A 266 -27.59 0.11 -13.54
C ARG A 266 -27.43 0.17 -12.02
N ILE A 267 -26.40 -0.49 -11.52
CA ILE A 267 -26.06 -0.57 -10.11
C ILE A 267 -24.73 0.16 -9.93
N SER A 268 -24.64 1.01 -8.92
CA SER A 268 -23.38 1.65 -8.56
C SER A 268 -23.09 1.56 -7.07
N ILE A 269 -21.82 1.36 -6.75
CA ILE A 269 -21.33 1.32 -5.37
C ILE A 269 -20.24 2.38 -5.24
N MET A 270 -20.42 3.28 -4.27
CA MET A 270 -19.52 4.39 -3.95
C MET A 270 -19.05 4.24 -2.51
N ALA A 271 -17.78 4.52 -2.24
CA ALA A 271 -17.29 4.72 -0.87
C ALA A 271 -17.53 6.17 -0.45
N LYS A 272 -17.90 6.40 0.80
CA LYS A 272 -18.20 7.71 1.37
C LYS A 272 -17.38 7.92 2.63
N ASN A 273 -16.77 9.09 2.79
CA ASN A 273 -16.21 9.52 4.09
C ASN A 273 -16.87 10.83 4.56
N SER A 274 -16.27 11.52 5.53
CA SER A 274 -16.83 12.77 6.07
C SER A 274 -16.82 13.93 5.06
N VAL A 275 -15.99 13.84 4.00
CA VAL A 275 -15.78 14.89 3.02
C VAL A 275 -16.70 14.70 1.81
N ASN A 276 -16.61 13.53 1.14
CA ASN A 276 -17.36 13.28 -0.09
C ASN A 276 -17.43 11.79 -0.45
N PHE A 277 -18.00 11.50 -1.61
CA PHE A 277 -18.07 10.18 -2.22
C PHE A 277 -16.93 9.94 -3.22
N SER A 278 -16.48 8.69 -3.30
CA SER A 278 -15.60 8.20 -4.36
C SER A 278 -16.31 8.20 -5.72
N LEU A 279 -15.54 8.02 -6.78
CA LEU A 279 -16.13 7.69 -8.08
C LEU A 279 -16.92 6.37 -7.99
N PRO A 280 -18.04 6.25 -8.72
CA PRO A 280 -18.87 5.06 -8.70
C PRO A 280 -18.20 3.88 -9.39
N SER A 281 -18.24 2.73 -8.73
CA SER A 281 -17.98 1.43 -9.37
C SER A 281 -19.31 0.90 -9.89
N VAL A 282 -19.40 0.64 -11.20
CA VAL A 282 -20.68 0.43 -11.88
C VAL A 282 -20.79 -0.99 -12.42
N LEU A 283 -21.99 -1.55 -12.29
CA LEU A 283 -22.39 -2.82 -12.84
C LEU A 283 -23.73 -2.65 -13.58
N ILE A 284 -23.86 -3.27 -14.75
CA ILE A 284 -25.14 -3.33 -15.46
C ILE A 284 -25.65 -4.76 -15.50
N ILE A 285 -26.89 -4.94 -15.05
CA ILE A 285 -27.65 -6.18 -15.17
C ILE A 285 -28.63 -6.00 -16.32
N SER A 286 -28.42 -6.74 -17.40
CA SER A 286 -29.33 -6.74 -18.56
C SER A 286 -30.70 -7.33 -18.22
N GLY A 287 -31.74 -6.95 -18.95
CA GLY A 287 -33.08 -7.51 -18.77
C GLY A 287 -33.12 -9.03 -18.98
N ALA A 288 -34.11 -9.70 -18.37
CA ALA A 288 -34.25 -11.15 -18.50
C ALA A 288 -34.54 -11.59 -19.95
N THR A 289 -35.19 -10.74 -20.74
CA THR A 289 -35.47 -10.95 -22.17
C THR A 289 -34.28 -10.64 -23.08
N ASP A 290 -33.30 -9.85 -22.61
CA ASP A 290 -32.04 -9.60 -23.33
C ASP A 290 -31.13 -10.83 -23.36
N ASN A 291 -31.39 -11.84 -22.52
CA ASN A 291 -30.74 -13.15 -22.65
C ASN A 291 -31.05 -13.86 -23.98
N SER A 292 -32.02 -13.38 -24.77
CA SER A 292 -32.22 -13.80 -26.16
C SER A 292 -31.07 -13.39 -27.11
N ARG A 293 -30.18 -12.49 -26.67
CA ARG A 293 -28.92 -12.14 -27.38
C ARG A 293 -27.67 -12.70 -26.71
N SER A 294 -27.82 -13.44 -25.61
CA SER A 294 -26.78 -14.36 -25.16
C SER A 294 -26.72 -15.46 -26.22
N ILE A 295 -25.60 -15.59 -26.93
CA ILE A 295 -25.40 -16.59 -27.98
C ILE A 295 -25.59 -18.03 -27.44
N PHE A 296 -25.68 -18.20 -26.12
CA PHE A 296 -26.00 -19.46 -25.45
C PHE A 296 -27.02 -19.22 -24.32
N SER A 297 -28.11 -20.00 -24.27
CA SER A 297 -28.92 -20.12 -23.06
C SER A 297 -28.00 -20.58 -21.94
N THR A 298 -28.10 -19.99 -20.75
CA THR A 298 -27.30 -20.36 -19.57
C THR A 298 -27.42 -21.85 -19.21
N GLU A 299 -28.44 -22.56 -19.69
CA GLU A 299 -28.67 -23.99 -19.46
C GLU A 299 -27.99 -24.90 -20.50
N ASP A 300 -27.57 -24.38 -21.67
CA ASP A 300 -27.04 -25.18 -22.78
C ASP A 300 -25.50 -25.31 -22.80
N LEU A 301 -24.80 -24.56 -21.93
CA LEU A 301 -23.34 -24.59 -21.86
C LEU A 301 -22.87 -25.84 -21.12
N LYS A 302 -22.27 -26.78 -21.87
CA LYS A 302 -21.58 -27.95 -21.31
C LYS A 302 -20.49 -27.51 -20.33
N GLU A 303 -20.43 -28.18 -19.18
CA GLU A 303 -19.39 -27.93 -18.19
C GLU A 303 -18.08 -28.59 -18.62
N GLY A 304 -17.05 -27.78 -18.87
CA GLY A 304 -15.70 -28.27 -19.15
C GLY A 304 -14.99 -28.73 -17.88
N GLN A 305 -14.15 -29.75 -17.98
CA GLN A 305 -13.30 -30.16 -16.86
C GLN A 305 -12.00 -29.36 -16.85
N VAL A 306 -11.51 -28.99 -15.66
CA VAL A 306 -10.20 -28.35 -15.45
C VAL A 306 -9.39 -29.12 -14.43
N ASN A 307 -8.07 -29.10 -14.65
CA ASN A 307 -7.11 -29.79 -13.81
C ASN A 307 -6.52 -28.82 -12.78
N GLY A 308 -6.42 -29.30 -11.54
CA GLY A 308 -5.63 -28.66 -10.50
C GLY A 308 -4.15 -29.00 -10.60
N THR A 309 -3.35 -28.11 -10.03
CA THR A 309 -1.89 -28.21 -9.85
C THR A 309 -1.56 -27.80 -8.42
N ASP A 310 -0.32 -27.99 -7.98
CA ASP A 310 0.11 -27.57 -6.63
C ASP A 310 -0.06 -26.05 -6.41
N ASP A 311 0.02 -25.26 -7.49
CA ASP A 311 -0.12 -23.79 -7.46
C ASP A 311 -1.57 -23.29 -7.55
N GLY A 312 -2.53 -24.17 -7.87
CA GLY A 312 -3.93 -23.81 -8.06
C GLY A 312 -4.60 -24.50 -9.25
N ILE A 313 -5.77 -24.02 -9.65
CA ILE A 313 -6.56 -24.60 -10.75
C ILE A 313 -6.34 -23.78 -12.02
N PHE A 314 -5.84 -24.43 -13.07
CA PHE A 314 -5.60 -23.77 -14.35
C PHE A 314 -6.89 -23.67 -15.17
N ILE A 315 -7.26 -22.45 -15.52
CA ILE A 315 -8.46 -22.14 -16.30
C ILE A 315 -8.05 -21.42 -17.57
N SER A 316 -8.40 -21.99 -18.72
CA SER A 316 -8.29 -21.35 -20.02
C SER A 316 -9.67 -21.14 -20.63
N TRP A 317 -9.84 -20.06 -21.37
CA TRP A 317 -11.07 -19.73 -22.09
C TRP A 317 -10.72 -19.15 -23.46
N GLU A 318 -11.67 -19.16 -24.38
CA GLU A 318 -11.46 -18.57 -25.71
C GLU A 318 -11.59 -17.03 -25.63
N PRO A 319 -10.51 -16.27 -25.89
CA PRO A 319 -10.59 -14.82 -25.88
C PRO A 319 -11.33 -14.32 -27.13
N ARG A 320 -12.19 -13.32 -26.97
CA ARG A 320 -12.84 -12.59 -28.06
C ARG A 320 -12.50 -11.10 -27.98
N ASN A 321 -12.18 -10.50 -29.13
CA ASN A 321 -11.80 -9.08 -29.24
C ASN A 321 -12.92 -8.08 -28.85
N ILE A 322 -14.15 -8.57 -28.68
CA ILE A 322 -15.29 -7.73 -28.29
C ILE A 322 -15.29 -7.38 -26.80
N TYR A 323 -14.59 -8.15 -25.96
CA TYR A 323 -14.62 -7.98 -24.50
C TYR A 323 -13.51 -7.05 -24.01
N ASP A 324 -13.86 -6.10 -23.15
CA ASP A 324 -12.91 -5.20 -22.50
C ASP A 324 -12.23 -5.83 -21.27
N SER A 325 -12.83 -6.88 -20.72
CA SER A 325 -12.34 -7.61 -19.56
C SER A 325 -13.02 -8.98 -19.43
N TYR A 326 -12.38 -9.87 -18.68
CA TYR A 326 -12.96 -11.15 -18.28
C TYR A 326 -13.10 -11.23 -16.77
N ILE A 327 -14.12 -11.94 -16.31
CA ILE A 327 -14.31 -12.22 -14.89
C ILE A 327 -14.51 -13.71 -14.71
N ILE A 328 -13.74 -14.31 -13.82
CA ILE A 328 -13.97 -15.66 -13.36
C ILE A 328 -14.48 -15.56 -11.95
N ASP A 329 -15.67 -16.10 -11.71
CA ASP A 329 -16.15 -16.36 -10.36
C ASP A 329 -16.16 -17.86 -10.07
N TRP A 330 -16.06 -18.18 -8.78
CA TRP A 330 -16.03 -19.57 -8.34
C TRP A 330 -16.59 -19.75 -6.94
N CYS A 331 -17.01 -20.99 -6.69
CA CYS A 331 -17.53 -21.43 -5.41
C CYS A 331 -17.27 -22.93 -5.18
N ASN A 332 -17.20 -23.34 -3.92
CA ASN A 332 -17.14 -24.75 -3.52
C ASN A 332 -18.51 -25.44 -3.70
N PHE A 333 -18.46 -26.75 -3.90
CA PHE A 333 -19.62 -27.61 -4.07
C PHE A 333 -19.47 -28.88 -3.21
N PRO A 334 -20.55 -29.42 -2.58
CA PRO A 334 -21.93 -28.92 -2.51
C PRO A 334 -22.16 -27.72 -1.61
N ARG A 335 -23.21 -26.94 -1.92
CA ARG A 335 -23.66 -25.73 -1.20
C ARG A 335 -24.25 -26.06 0.19
N LEU A 336 -23.63 -26.97 0.94
CA LEU A 336 -24.01 -27.30 2.32
C LEU A 336 -23.62 -26.17 3.29
N GLN A 337 -22.66 -25.32 2.91
CA GLN A 337 -22.32 -24.06 3.57
C GLN A 337 -22.69 -22.87 2.68
N PRO A 338 -22.87 -21.65 3.24
CA PRO A 338 -22.97 -20.45 2.44
C PRO A 338 -21.76 -20.39 1.51
N CYS A 339 -22.05 -20.39 0.21
CA CYS A 339 -21.06 -20.28 -0.84
C CYS A 339 -20.24 -18.99 -0.64
N ASP A 340 -18.94 -19.12 -0.33
CA ASP A 340 -18.01 -17.99 -0.31
C ASP A 340 -17.64 -17.62 -1.74
N LEU A 341 -18.58 -17.01 -2.47
CA LEU A 341 -18.39 -16.59 -3.86
C LEU A 341 -17.14 -15.71 -3.97
N GLN A 342 -16.14 -16.20 -4.68
CA GLN A 342 -14.93 -15.45 -5.00
C GLN A 342 -14.93 -15.09 -6.49
N TRP A 343 -14.26 -13.99 -6.83
CA TRP A 343 -14.09 -13.59 -8.21
C TRP A 343 -12.76 -12.88 -8.44
N LYS A 344 -12.30 -12.95 -9.68
CA LYS A 344 -11.10 -12.29 -10.18
C LYS A 344 -11.34 -11.74 -11.58
N ARG A 345 -10.85 -10.51 -11.81
CA ARG A 345 -10.94 -9.82 -13.10
C ARG A 345 -9.62 -9.93 -13.85
N PHE A 346 -9.72 -10.00 -15.17
CA PHE A 346 -8.60 -10.10 -16.09
C PHE A 346 -8.77 -9.08 -17.23
N GLY A 347 -7.66 -8.60 -17.77
CA GLY A 347 -7.66 -7.70 -18.91
C GLY A 347 -8.09 -8.39 -20.21
N PRO A 348 -8.33 -7.62 -21.29
CA PRO A 348 -8.87 -8.13 -22.55
C PRO A 348 -7.92 -9.09 -23.29
N ASN A 349 -6.62 -8.97 -23.03
CA ASN A 349 -5.57 -9.80 -23.68
C ASN A 349 -5.25 -11.10 -22.93
N THR A 350 -6.09 -11.49 -21.96
CA THR A 350 -5.87 -12.70 -21.14
C THR A 350 -6.82 -13.80 -21.58
N SER A 351 -6.28 -15.00 -21.82
CA SER A 351 -7.04 -16.20 -22.23
C SER A 351 -6.87 -17.39 -21.27
N SER A 352 -6.03 -17.24 -20.25
CA SER A 352 -5.86 -18.25 -19.23
C SER A 352 -5.33 -17.66 -17.93
N ALA A 353 -5.59 -18.35 -16.82
CA ALA A 353 -5.07 -18.01 -15.51
C ALA A 353 -5.03 -19.23 -14.60
N VAL A 354 -4.02 -19.30 -13.73
CA VAL A 354 -4.06 -20.17 -12.55
C VAL A 354 -4.83 -19.43 -11.46
N ILE A 355 -5.92 -20.02 -11.00
CA ILE A 355 -6.67 -19.53 -9.84
C ILE A 355 -6.11 -20.20 -8.59
N SER A 356 -5.53 -19.40 -7.72
CA SER A 356 -5.03 -19.84 -6.42
C SER A 356 -5.91 -19.25 -5.33
N SER A 357 -6.33 -20.08 -4.38
CA SER A 357 -7.14 -19.68 -3.23
C SER A 357 -6.75 -20.52 -2.03
N ALA A 358 -6.58 -19.88 -0.87
CA ALA A 358 -6.35 -20.59 0.39
C ALA A 358 -7.54 -21.47 0.80
N ALA A 359 -8.73 -21.21 0.25
CA ALA A 359 -9.93 -22.02 0.47
C ALA A 359 -9.99 -23.28 -0.41
N PHE A 360 -9.00 -23.50 -1.29
CA PHE A 360 -8.95 -24.71 -2.11
C PHE A 360 -8.46 -25.92 -1.30
N GLY A 361 -9.31 -26.95 -1.24
CA GLY A 361 -9.05 -28.19 -0.52
C GLY A 361 -9.00 -29.40 -1.45
N PRO A 362 -8.25 -30.45 -1.07
CA PRO A 362 -8.25 -31.72 -1.79
C PRO A 362 -9.62 -32.41 -1.67
N GLY A 363 -10.09 -33.04 -2.75
CA GLY A 363 -11.38 -33.74 -2.78
C GLY A 363 -12.61 -32.83 -2.81
N VAL A 364 -12.44 -31.51 -2.94
CA VAL A 364 -13.55 -30.56 -3.05
C VAL A 364 -13.72 -30.13 -4.50
N ARG A 365 -14.94 -30.24 -5.02
CA ARG A 365 -15.28 -29.81 -6.37
C ARG A 365 -15.57 -28.31 -6.38
N TYR A 366 -14.96 -27.60 -7.32
CA TYR A 366 -15.19 -26.18 -7.54
C TYR A 366 -15.87 -25.95 -8.88
N LYS A 367 -16.83 -25.03 -8.90
CA LYS A 367 -17.51 -24.58 -10.11
C LYS A 367 -17.05 -23.17 -10.45
N PHE A 368 -16.62 -23.01 -11.69
CA PHE A 368 -16.11 -21.78 -12.26
C PHE A 368 -17.05 -21.29 -13.34
N ARG A 369 -17.40 -20.00 -13.31
CA ARG A 369 -18.16 -19.34 -14.38
C ARG A 369 -17.28 -18.25 -14.97
N ILE A 370 -17.04 -18.34 -16.28
CA ILE A 370 -16.22 -17.38 -17.01
C ILE A 370 -17.15 -16.41 -17.73
N TYR A 371 -16.98 -15.13 -17.49
CA TYR A 371 -17.75 -14.04 -18.06
C TYR A 371 -16.86 -13.14 -18.91
N GLY A 372 -17.37 -12.73 -20.07
CA GLY A 372 -16.83 -11.61 -20.84
C GLY A 372 -17.59 -10.34 -20.50
N SER A 373 -16.90 -9.23 -20.28
CA SER A 373 -17.52 -7.92 -20.01
C SER A 373 -17.32 -6.94 -21.15
N VAL A 374 -18.36 -6.14 -21.43
CA VAL A 374 -18.31 -4.96 -22.30
C VAL A 374 -19.12 -3.86 -21.62
N ALA A 375 -18.51 -2.68 -21.42
CA ALA A 375 -19.22 -1.50 -20.91
C ALA A 375 -20.03 -1.79 -19.63
N ASN A 376 -19.41 -2.50 -18.67
CA ASN A 376 -19.99 -2.93 -17.38
C ASN A 376 -21.13 -3.96 -17.46
N ARG A 377 -21.48 -4.45 -18.66
CA ARG A 377 -22.35 -5.63 -18.83
C ARG A 377 -21.47 -6.86 -18.90
N ALA A 378 -21.84 -7.94 -18.21
CA ALA A 378 -21.10 -9.20 -18.33
C ALA A 378 -22.02 -10.32 -18.82
N SER A 379 -21.50 -11.15 -19.71
CA SER A 379 -22.17 -12.28 -20.35
C SER A 379 -21.42 -13.55 -20.02
N LEU A 380 -22.15 -14.60 -19.63
CA LEU A 380 -21.56 -15.91 -19.36
C LEU A 380 -21.05 -16.52 -20.67
N LEU A 381 -19.79 -16.97 -20.68
CA LEU A 381 -19.15 -17.59 -21.84
C LEU A 381 -19.02 -19.09 -21.66
N GLU A 382 -18.48 -19.51 -20.52
CA GLU A 382 -18.13 -20.90 -20.25
C GLU A 382 -18.41 -21.25 -18.79
N LYS A 383 -18.70 -22.52 -18.55
CA LYS A 383 -18.73 -23.12 -17.22
C LYS A 383 -17.66 -24.19 -17.14
N LYS A 384 -16.93 -24.22 -16.04
CA LYS A 384 -15.95 -25.26 -15.79
C LYS A 384 -16.08 -25.81 -14.39
N ILE A 385 -15.66 -27.05 -14.23
CA ILE A 385 -15.66 -27.78 -12.96
C ILE A 385 -14.31 -28.46 -12.79
N GLY A 386 -13.81 -28.48 -11.57
CA GLY A 386 -12.53 -29.12 -11.30
C GLY A 386 -12.21 -29.20 -9.82
N TYR A 387 -11.12 -29.88 -9.54
CA TYR A 387 -10.59 -30.09 -8.21
C TYR A 387 -9.19 -29.51 -8.15
N LEU A 388 -8.76 -29.03 -6.98
CA LEU A 388 -7.34 -28.73 -6.77
C LEU A 388 -6.52 -30.03 -6.82
N ARG A 389 -7.01 -31.05 -6.10
CA ARG A 389 -6.48 -32.42 -6.13
C ARG A 389 -7.63 -33.39 -5.98
N GLU A 390 -7.79 -34.28 -6.96
CA GLU A 390 -8.75 -35.39 -6.87
C GLU A 390 -8.29 -36.39 -5.80
N LEU A 391 -9.23 -36.95 -5.04
CA LEU A 391 -8.98 -38.07 -4.12
C LEU A 391 -9.73 -39.31 -4.61
N PRO A 392 -9.29 -40.52 -4.22
CA PRO A 392 -10.01 -41.74 -4.56
C PRO A 392 -11.45 -41.69 -4.04
N PRO A 393 -12.40 -42.32 -4.76
CA PRO A 393 -13.78 -42.43 -4.32
C PRO A 393 -13.86 -43.12 -2.94
N TYR A 394 -14.82 -42.69 -2.11
CA TYR A 394 -14.94 -43.17 -0.73
C TYR A 394 -15.46 -44.61 -0.63
N LEU A 395 -16.24 -45.04 -1.62
CA LEU A 395 -16.91 -46.33 -1.63
C LEU A 395 -16.74 -47.00 -2.99
N ASP A 396 -16.52 -48.30 -2.99
CA ASP A 396 -16.59 -49.10 -4.21
C ASP A 396 -18.06 -49.30 -4.62
N PRO A 397 -18.37 -49.36 -5.93
CA PRO A 397 -19.72 -49.67 -6.40
C PRO A 397 -20.15 -51.06 -5.92
N ILE A 398 -21.32 -51.12 -5.29
CA ILE A 398 -21.89 -52.36 -4.78
C ILE A 398 -22.61 -53.07 -5.93
N VAL A 399 -22.11 -54.24 -6.33
CA VAL A 399 -22.79 -55.10 -7.31
C VAL A 399 -24.12 -55.58 -6.73
N ARG A 400 -25.22 -55.21 -7.39
CA ARG A 400 -26.59 -55.54 -6.98
C ARG A 400 -27.07 -56.87 -7.55
N LYS A 401 -26.65 -57.17 -8.78
CA LYS A 401 -27.10 -58.36 -9.51
C LYS A 401 -25.94 -59.03 -10.22
N ILE A 402 -25.93 -60.36 -10.16
CA ILE A 402 -25.00 -61.22 -10.88
C ILE A 402 -25.84 -62.26 -11.62
N GLU A 403 -25.73 -62.30 -12.94
CA GLU A 403 -26.35 -63.33 -13.79
C GLU A 403 -25.27 -64.17 -14.45
N LEU A 404 -25.45 -65.49 -14.43
CA LEU A 404 -24.51 -66.47 -14.95
C LEU A 404 -25.15 -67.22 -16.12
N THR A 405 -24.45 -67.29 -17.23
CA THR A 405 -24.76 -68.22 -18.34
C THR A 405 -23.63 -69.24 -18.47
N TYR A 406 -23.75 -70.19 -19.40
CA TYR A 406 -22.69 -71.19 -19.62
C TYR A 406 -21.35 -70.57 -20.08
N ASN A 407 -21.36 -69.36 -20.66
CA ASN A 407 -20.19 -68.71 -21.26
C ASN A 407 -20.00 -67.23 -20.87
N SER A 408 -20.89 -66.63 -20.06
CA SER A 408 -20.80 -65.22 -19.69
C SER A 408 -21.24 -64.96 -18.24
N VAL A 409 -20.70 -63.88 -17.68
CA VAL A 409 -21.10 -63.33 -16.39
C VAL A 409 -21.54 -61.89 -16.61
N THR A 410 -22.78 -61.56 -16.22
CA THR A 410 -23.32 -60.20 -16.29
C THR A 410 -23.40 -59.62 -14.88
N LEU A 411 -22.73 -58.49 -14.67
CA LEU A 411 -22.72 -57.75 -13.42
C LEU A 411 -23.55 -56.48 -13.59
N SER A 412 -24.37 -56.15 -12.60
CA SER A 412 -25.13 -54.89 -12.57
C SER A 412 -24.97 -54.22 -11.21
N TRP A 413 -24.64 -52.94 -11.23
CA TRP A 413 -24.53 -52.07 -10.07
C TRP A 413 -25.28 -50.76 -10.32
N ASP A 414 -25.63 -50.06 -9.24
CA ASP A 414 -26.21 -48.72 -9.35
C ASP A 414 -25.18 -47.79 -10.00
N SER A 415 -25.62 -46.85 -10.83
CA SER A 415 -24.71 -45.83 -11.35
C SER A 415 -23.98 -45.17 -10.19
N TYR A 416 -22.65 -45.11 -10.26
CA TYR A 416 -21.87 -44.41 -9.25
C TYR A 416 -22.45 -43.00 -9.10
N PRO A 417 -22.69 -42.51 -7.87
CA PRO A 417 -23.27 -41.20 -7.70
C PRO A 417 -22.36 -40.19 -8.39
N THR A 418 -22.75 -39.68 -9.55
CA THR A 418 -22.08 -38.51 -10.14
C THR A 418 -22.49 -37.23 -9.42
N ASN A 419 -23.10 -37.37 -8.24
CA ASN A 419 -23.49 -36.27 -7.41
C ASN A 419 -22.23 -35.49 -7.04
N GLU A 420 -22.43 -34.22 -6.77
CA GLU A 420 -21.34 -33.27 -6.77
C GLU A 420 -20.56 -33.27 -5.43
N SER A 421 -20.79 -34.29 -4.58
CA SER A 421 -20.06 -34.57 -3.33
C SER A 421 -18.88 -35.53 -3.53
N GLU A 422 -18.69 -36.06 -4.74
CA GLU A 422 -17.59 -36.98 -5.03
C GLU A 422 -16.24 -36.28 -5.00
N PRO A 423 -15.20 -36.95 -4.46
CA PRO A 423 -13.91 -36.33 -4.25
C PRO A 423 -13.00 -36.34 -5.50
N GLY A 424 -13.50 -36.85 -6.63
CA GLY A 424 -12.80 -36.87 -7.91
C GLY A 424 -13.73 -37.24 -9.07
N PHE A 425 -13.21 -37.14 -10.30
CA PHE A 425 -13.94 -37.57 -11.50
C PHE A 425 -13.77 -39.07 -11.70
N VAL A 426 -14.89 -39.80 -11.75
CA VAL A 426 -14.86 -41.23 -12.09
C VAL A 426 -14.50 -41.40 -13.56
N ARG A 427 -13.39 -42.09 -13.82
CA ARG A 427 -12.86 -42.33 -15.19
C ARG A 427 -13.18 -43.71 -15.75
N GLY A 428 -13.72 -44.60 -14.92
CA GLY A 428 -13.97 -45.99 -15.29
C GLY A 428 -13.92 -46.92 -14.08
N TYR A 429 -14.11 -48.21 -14.35
CA TYR A 429 -14.18 -49.28 -13.36
C TYR A 429 -13.16 -50.37 -13.66
N HIS A 430 -12.59 -50.95 -12.61
CA HIS A 430 -11.75 -52.14 -12.69
C HIS A 430 -12.51 -53.33 -12.10
N ILE A 431 -12.64 -54.41 -12.89
CA ILE A 431 -13.30 -55.64 -12.45
C ILE A 431 -12.25 -56.74 -12.34
N TYR A 432 -12.22 -57.41 -11.19
CA TYR A 432 -11.33 -58.55 -10.92
C TYR A 432 -12.16 -59.81 -10.72
N VAL A 433 -11.83 -60.87 -11.46
CA VAL A 433 -12.50 -62.17 -11.35
C VAL A 433 -11.48 -63.24 -10.95
N SER A 434 -11.83 -64.08 -9.96
CA SER A 434 -10.96 -65.17 -9.48
C SER A 434 -11.77 -66.45 -9.19
N PRO A 435 -11.16 -67.65 -9.34
CA PRO A 435 -11.76 -68.92 -8.92
C PRO A 435 -11.87 -69.01 -7.39
N ILE A 436 -12.83 -69.79 -6.89
CA ILE A 436 -13.19 -69.88 -5.45
C ILE A 436 -12.09 -70.55 -4.57
N GLN A 437 -10.98 -71.05 -5.14
CA GLN A 437 -9.97 -71.76 -4.37
C GLN A 437 -8.96 -70.82 -3.67
N GLY A 438 -9.27 -70.47 -2.42
CA GLY A 438 -8.29 -70.55 -1.33
C GLY A 438 -7.36 -69.36 -1.08
N ASN A 439 -7.77 -68.13 -1.37
CA ASN A 439 -7.45 -66.90 -0.63
C ASN A 439 -8.03 -65.73 -1.43
N CYS A 440 -8.75 -64.80 -0.80
CA CYS A 440 -9.22 -63.57 -1.44
C CYS A 440 -8.06 -62.59 -1.69
N ASN A 441 -7.00 -63.04 -2.36
CA ASN A 441 -5.88 -62.21 -2.78
C ASN A 441 -6.02 -61.95 -4.28
N LEU A 442 -5.72 -60.72 -4.72
CA LEU A 442 -5.74 -60.33 -6.15
C LEU A 442 -4.72 -61.12 -7.01
N LYS A 443 -3.90 -61.97 -6.39
CA LYS A 443 -2.85 -62.78 -7.01
C LYS A 443 -3.49 -63.85 -7.91
N GLY A 444 -3.38 -63.66 -9.24
CA GLY A 444 -3.96 -64.58 -10.24
C GLY A 444 -5.33 -64.15 -10.79
N SER A 445 -5.86 -62.99 -10.39
CA SER A 445 -7.11 -62.45 -10.93
C SER A 445 -6.94 -61.93 -12.37
N LYS A 446 -7.99 -62.06 -13.19
CA LYS A 446 -8.06 -61.39 -14.50
C LYS A 446 -8.68 -60.01 -14.34
N LYS A 447 -7.98 -58.97 -14.80
CA LYS A 447 -8.41 -57.56 -14.76
C LYS A 447 -9.13 -57.17 -16.05
N TYR A 448 -10.31 -56.59 -15.91
CA TYR A 448 -11.06 -55.96 -17.00
C TYR A 448 -11.21 -54.47 -16.71
N ILE A 449 -11.01 -53.64 -17.74
CA ILE A 449 -11.10 -52.17 -17.64
C ILE A 449 -12.32 -51.74 -18.44
N LEU A 450 -13.23 -51.03 -17.78
CA LEU A 450 -14.40 -50.40 -18.40
C LEU A 450 -14.21 -48.89 -18.28
N SER A 451 -14.09 -48.19 -19.41
CA SER A 451 -13.97 -46.73 -19.49
C SER A 451 -15.31 -46.06 -19.71
#